data_AF-A0A9Q1F8Z2-F1
#
_entry.id   AF-A0A9Q1F8Z2-F1
#
_cell.length_a   1.000
_cell.length_b   1.000
_cell.length_c   1.000
_cell.angle_alpha   90.00
_cell.angle_beta   90.00
_cell.angle_gamma   90.00
#
_symmetry.space_group_name_H-M   'P 1'
#
loop_
_entity.id
_entity.type
_entity.pdbx_description
1 polymer ?
#
loop_
_entity_poly.entity_id
_entity_poly.type
_entity_poly.pdbx_seq_one_letter_code
_entity_poly.pdbx_strand_id
1 'polypeptide(L)'
;MWLLDKLLKAKHTLFHNVPARREDYSAVTKSTVFPLSFCGHRWIENLPVVERALAVWPSLLQYMDTVRTKKLPNPGTASFDTIAAALKDPLILAKLQFYMALARTFNPFLKKYQTDEPVMLFLCKDLAEFIMSTKGVERMALDFRSDCMQGLSNIVRKVQEKSPLKYPMFEAFLSLESRSEEFLSFPPMQKMLDIFLCDFLSKPYPELWAFCQKLLILSHGQAFVERGFSVNKQELLNSVASARSRYRVHLDQERRKKKSEARGQKRKAAEDYLEELKKRKKTILVSEGLARDADRFAEEAVGKAGSKMAELTSKSNILRRGCKEKLAVLEIIEKEIVAKGAELRR
;
A
#
# COMPACT_ATOMS: atom_id res chain seq x y z
N MET A 1 -37.22 22.57 -2.17
CA MET A 1 -36.19 21.56 -2.55
C MET A 1 -36.90 20.28 -3.00
N TRP A 2 -36.59 19.73 -4.18
CA TRP A 2 -37.38 18.68 -4.85
C TRP A 2 -37.36 17.26 -4.22
N LEU A 3 -36.66 17.06 -3.10
CA LEU A 3 -36.55 15.78 -2.37
C LEU A 3 -36.16 14.56 -3.23
N LEU A 4 -35.56 14.79 -4.42
CA LEU A 4 -35.13 13.73 -5.33
C LEU A 4 -34.06 12.84 -4.71
N ASP A 5 -33.24 13.39 -3.82
CA ASP A 5 -32.24 12.66 -3.04
C ASP A 5 -32.91 11.61 -2.14
N LYS A 6 -34.02 11.97 -1.47
CA LYS A 6 -34.80 11.05 -0.63
C LYS A 6 -35.44 9.97 -1.50
N LEU A 7 -36.01 10.35 -2.64
CA LEU A 7 -36.62 9.39 -3.57
C LEU A 7 -35.59 8.37 -4.09
N LEU A 8 -34.45 8.82 -4.61
CA LEU A 8 -33.43 7.93 -5.18
C LEU A 8 -32.84 6.99 -4.12
N LYS A 9 -32.60 7.49 -2.90
CA LYS A 9 -32.22 6.65 -1.75
C LYS A 9 -33.31 5.64 -1.39
N ALA A 10 -34.57 6.05 -1.35
CA ALA A 10 -35.70 5.20 -1.01
C ALA A 10 -35.87 4.05 -2.02
N LYS A 11 -35.76 4.34 -3.33
CA LYS A 11 -35.83 3.34 -4.41
C LYS A 11 -34.80 2.23 -4.23
N HIS A 12 -33.55 2.58 -3.91
CA HIS A 12 -32.51 1.59 -3.62
C HIS A 12 -32.81 0.83 -2.31
N THR A 13 -33.09 1.56 -1.23
CA THR A 13 -33.27 1.01 0.12
C THR A 13 -34.44 0.02 0.19
N LEU A 14 -35.49 0.23 -0.61
CA LEU A 14 -36.63 -0.70 -0.67
C LEU A 14 -36.19 -2.13 -1.04
N PHE A 15 -35.22 -2.29 -1.95
CA PHE A 15 -34.77 -3.60 -2.43
C PHE A 15 -33.38 -3.99 -1.90
N HIS A 16 -32.66 -3.10 -1.23
CA HIS A 16 -31.33 -3.37 -0.73
C HIS A 16 -31.37 -4.36 0.44
N ASN A 17 -30.59 -5.45 0.36
CA ASN A 17 -30.50 -6.51 1.38
C ASN A 17 -31.84 -7.15 1.77
N VAL A 18 -32.85 -7.15 0.89
CA VAL A 18 -34.14 -7.82 1.14
C VAL A 18 -34.48 -8.77 -0.01
N PRO A 19 -34.02 -10.05 0.07
CA PRO A 19 -34.22 -11.04 -0.99
C PRO A 19 -35.68 -11.29 -1.34
N ALA A 20 -36.56 -11.45 -0.34
CA ALA A 20 -37.99 -11.71 -0.55
C ALA A 20 -38.65 -10.62 -1.42
N ARG A 21 -38.38 -9.34 -1.15
CA ARG A 21 -38.93 -8.24 -1.96
C ARG A 21 -38.36 -8.19 -3.38
N ARG A 22 -37.11 -8.64 -3.58
CA ARG A 22 -36.52 -8.73 -4.91
C ARG A 22 -37.14 -9.86 -5.72
N GLU A 23 -37.45 -10.97 -5.07
CA GLU A 23 -38.16 -12.10 -5.67
C GLU A 23 -39.57 -11.69 -6.07
N ASP A 24 -40.34 -11.08 -5.16
CA ASP A 24 -41.69 -10.55 -5.44
C ASP A 24 -41.68 -9.55 -6.60
N TYR A 25 -40.73 -8.60 -6.59
CA TYR A 25 -40.56 -7.64 -7.65
C TYR A 25 -40.27 -8.31 -9.00
N SER A 26 -39.38 -9.31 -9.02
CA SER A 26 -39.00 -10.02 -10.25
C SER A 26 -40.16 -10.87 -10.78
N ALA A 27 -40.92 -11.50 -9.89
CA ALA A 27 -42.09 -12.31 -10.24
C ALA A 27 -43.20 -11.44 -10.88
N VAL A 28 -43.48 -10.27 -10.31
CA VAL A 28 -44.53 -9.37 -10.80
C VAL A 28 -44.10 -8.66 -12.08
N THR A 29 -42.89 -8.08 -12.09
CA THR A 29 -42.45 -7.16 -13.15
C THR A 29 -41.71 -7.86 -14.28
N LYS A 30 -41.33 -9.13 -14.09
CA LYS A 30 -40.45 -9.91 -14.98
C LYS A 30 -39.08 -9.26 -15.24
N SER A 31 -38.70 -8.29 -14.39
CA SER A 31 -37.45 -7.55 -14.50
C SER A 31 -36.52 -7.92 -13.36
N THR A 32 -35.26 -8.18 -13.70
CA THR A 32 -34.16 -8.38 -12.74
C THR A 32 -33.34 -7.11 -12.52
N VAL A 33 -33.83 -5.97 -13.02
CA VAL A 33 -33.16 -4.68 -12.96
C VAL A 33 -33.65 -3.88 -11.76
N PHE A 34 -32.72 -3.47 -10.90
CA PHE A 34 -33.01 -2.76 -9.65
C PHE A 34 -32.41 -1.33 -9.62
N PRO A 35 -32.95 -0.43 -8.78
CA PRO A 35 -32.37 0.89 -8.56
C PRO A 35 -30.95 0.84 -7.97
N LEU A 36 -30.11 1.82 -8.34
CA LEU A 36 -28.74 1.96 -7.82
C LEU A 36 -28.70 2.86 -6.58
N SER A 37 -27.64 2.72 -5.78
CA SER A 37 -27.42 3.55 -4.60
C SER A 37 -27.14 5.00 -5.00
N PHE A 38 -27.70 5.95 -4.25
CA PHE A 38 -27.52 7.38 -4.50
C PHE A 38 -26.61 8.02 -3.44
N CYS A 39 -25.61 8.78 -3.87
CA CYS A 39 -24.72 9.53 -2.99
C CYS A 39 -25.07 11.03 -2.97
N GLY A 40 -25.55 11.56 -1.84
CA GLY A 40 -26.02 12.96 -1.75
C GLY A 40 -24.92 14.00 -1.92
N HIS A 41 -23.73 13.75 -1.38
CA HIS A 41 -22.58 14.64 -1.53
C HIS A 41 -21.97 14.62 -2.94
N ARG A 42 -22.33 13.62 -3.77
CA ARG A 42 -21.82 13.39 -5.14
C ARG A 42 -22.96 13.29 -6.14
N TRP A 43 -23.91 14.20 -6.01
CA TRP A 43 -25.16 14.11 -6.78
C TRP A 43 -24.92 14.32 -8.29
N ILE A 44 -23.90 15.07 -8.72
CA ILE A 44 -23.64 15.27 -10.15
C ILE A 44 -23.14 13.98 -10.83
N GLU A 45 -22.37 13.15 -10.11
CA GLU A 45 -21.83 11.87 -10.59
C GLU A 45 -22.88 10.75 -10.68
N ASN A 46 -24.02 10.93 -10.03
CA ASN A 46 -25.10 9.94 -9.98
C ASN A 46 -25.89 9.86 -11.31
N LEU A 47 -25.35 10.31 -12.45
CA LEU A 47 -25.99 10.13 -13.75
C LEU A 47 -26.47 8.68 -13.99
N PRO A 48 -25.63 7.63 -13.78
CA PRO A 48 -26.08 6.25 -13.95
C PRO A 48 -27.23 5.86 -13.00
N VAL A 49 -27.28 6.47 -11.80
CA VAL A 49 -28.33 6.24 -10.81
C VAL A 49 -29.67 6.77 -11.30
N VAL A 50 -29.68 7.95 -11.92
CA VAL A 50 -30.91 8.58 -12.46
C VAL A 50 -31.37 7.85 -13.71
N GLU A 51 -30.45 7.51 -14.61
CA GLU A 51 -30.75 6.72 -15.81
C GLU A 51 -31.37 5.38 -15.41
N ARG A 52 -30.79 4.69 -14.43
CA ARG A 52 -31.38 3.47 -13.87
C ARG A 52 -32.74 3.74 -13.24
N ALA A 53 -32.87 4.81 -12.47
CA ALA A 53 -34.12 5.14 -11.79
C ALA A 53 -35.27 5.42 -12.77
N LEU A 54 -34.98 6.02 -13.93
CA LEU A 54 -35.93 6.22 -15.02
C LEU A 54 -36.25 4.91 -15.75
N ALA A 55 -35.24 4.09 -16.06
CA ALA A 55 -35.43 2.79 -16.70
C ALA A 55 -36.27 1.82 -15.85
N VAL A 56 -36.07 1.83 -14.52
CA VAL A 56 -36.82 1.01 -13.56
C VAL A 56 -38.20 1.58 -13.23
N TRP A 57 -38.50 2.81 -13.65
CA TRP A 57 -39.75 3.50 -13.26
C TRP A 57 -41.03 2.71 -13.57
N PRO A 58 -41.21 2.13 -14.78
CA PRO A 58 -42.44 1.39 -15.11
C PRO A 58 -42.61 0.12 -14.27
N SER A 59 -41.54 -0.65 -14.09
CA SER A 59 -41.55 -1.85 -13.24
C SER A 59 -41.83 -1.50 -11.78
N LEU A 60 -41.28 -0.38 -11.29
CA LEU A 60 -41.57 0.09 -9.93
C LEU A 60 -43.04 0.46 -9.75
N LEU A 61 -43.65 1.16 -10.72
CA LEU A 61 -45.09 1.46 -10.69
C LEU A 61 -45.92 0.18 -10.58
N GLN A 62 -45.62 -0.81 -11.42
CA GLN A 62 -46.32 -2.10 -11.42
C GLN A 62 -46.19 -2.81 -10.06
N TYR A 63 -45.00 -2.83 -9.46
CA TYR A 63 -44.81 -3.38 -8.12
C TYR A 63 -45.65 -2.64 -7.07
N MET A 64 -45.62 -1.30 -7.09
CA MET A 64 -46.40 -0.50 -6.14
C MET A 64 -47.91 -0.69 -6.29
N ASP A 65 -48.40 -0.86 -7.52
CA ASP A 65 -49.81 -1.18 -7.78
C ASP A 65 -50.20 -2.57 -7.27
N THR A 66 -49.33 -3.58 -7.40
CA THR A 66 -49.61 -4.91 -6.83
C THR A 66 -49.67 -4.91 -5.30
N VAL A 67 -48.85 -4.10 -4.64
CA VAL A 67 -48.91 -3.90 -3.19
C VAL A 67 -50.20 -3.14 -2.81
N ARG A 68 -50.55 -2.08 -3.56
CA ARG A 68 -51.78 -1.29 -3.33
C ARG A 68 -53.05 -2.10 -3.54
N THR A 69 -53.07 -3.00 -4.51
CA THR A 69 -54.18 -3.94 -4.77
C THR A 69 -54.19 -5.16 -3.85
N LYS A 70 -53.33 -5.17 -2.81
CA LYS A 70 -53.21 -6.25 -1.81
C LYS A 70 -52.85 -7.62 -2.38
N LYS A 71 -52.30 -7.69 -3.60
CA LYS A 71 -51.75 -8.94 -4.18
C LYS A 71 -50.41 -9.32 -3.57
N LEU A 72 -49.67 -8.34 -3.06
CA LEU A 72 -48.44 -8.52 -2.30
C LEU A 72 -48.56 -7.89 -0.90
N PRO A 73 -47.81 -8.39 0.10
CA PRO A 73 -47.79 -7.80 1.43
C PRO A 73 -47.19 -6.38 1.39
N ASN A 74 -47.75 -5.47 2.20
CA ASN A 74 -47.22 -4.12 2.32
C ASN A 74 -45.88 -4.15 3.09
N PRO A 75 -44.79 -3.62 2.53
CA PRO A 75 -43.49 -3.57 3.21
C PRO A 75 -43.50 -2.78 4.53
N GLY A 76 -44.42 -1.82 4.72
CA GLY A 76 -44.52 -1.00 5.93
C GLY A 76 -43.25 -0.17 6.24
N THR A 77 -42.44 0.14 5.21
CA THR A 77 -41.17 0.85 5.38
C THR A 77 -41.29 2.32 4.97
N ALA A 78 -40.55 3.20 5.65
CA ALA A 78 -40.45 4.61 5.29
C ALA A 78 -39.99 4.85 3.83
N SER A 79 -39.21 3.91 3.27
CA SER A 79 -38.82 3.93 1.85
C SER A 79 -40.00 3.71 0.92
N PHE A 80 -40.93 2.81 1.27
CA PHE A 80 -42.15 2.59 0.51
C PHE A 80 -43.05 3.82 0.53
N ASP A 81 -43.24 4.43 1.70
CA ASP A 81 -44.05 5.64 1.87
C ASP A 81 -43.47 6.83 1.09
N THR A 82 -42.13 6.97 1.10
CA THR A 82 -41.43 8.02 0.33
C THR A 82 -41.68 7.88 -1.16
N ILE A 83 -41.63 6.65 -1.69
CA ILE A 83 -41.90 6.41 -3.12
C ILE A 83 -43.39 6.63 -3.40
N ALA A 84 -44.29 6.17 -2.54
CA ALA A 84 -45.73 6.37 -2.69
C ALA A 84 -46.12 7.84 -2.71
N ALA A 85 -45.48 8.67 -1.85
CA ALA A 85 -45.65 10.11 -1.86
C ALA A 85 -45.12 10.74 -3.17
N ALA A 86 -43.96 10.30 -3.65
CA ALA A 86 -43.39 10.80 -4.90
C ALA A 86 -44.22 10.42 -6.15
N LEU A 87 -44.93 9.29 -6.13
CA LEU A 87 -45.85 8.91 -7.21
C LEU A 87 -47.08 9.82 -7.33
N LYS A 88 -47.44 10.55 -6.26
CA LYS A 88 -48.53 11.53 -6.30
C LYS A 88 -48.12 12.83 -6.99
N ASP A 89 -46.82 13.06 -7.18
CA ASP A 89 -46.31 14.26 -7.83
C ASP A 89 -46.32 14.08 -9.36
N PRO A 90 -47.19 14.81 -10.09
CA PRO A 90 -47.33 14.66 -11.54
C PRO A 90 -46.05 15.06 -12.30
N LEU A 91 -45.18 15.86 -11.67
CA LEU A 91 -43.95 16.35 -12.29
C LEU A 91 -42.72 15.50 -11.93
N ILE A 92 -42.86 14.40 -11.21
CA ILE A 92 -41.69 13.66 -10.69
C ILE A 92 -40.78 13.13 -11.80
N LEU A 93 -41.38 12.67 -12.92
CA LEU A 93 -40.63 12.22 -14.08
C LEU A 93 -39.91 13.39 -14.76
N ALA A 94 -40.56 14.54 -14.91
CA ALA A 94 -39.93 15.74 -15.45
C ALA A 94 -38.75 16.20 -14.57
N LYS A 95 -38.88 16.14 -13.24
CA LYS A 95 -37.82 16.46 -12.29
C LYS A 95 -36.62 15.51 -12.42
N LEU A 96 -36.86 14.21 -12.58
CA LEU A 96 -35.81 13.21 -12.82
C LEU A 96 -35.13 13.40 -14.19
N GLN A 97 -35.91 13.69 -15.24
CA GLN A 97 -35.40 13.97 -16.58
C GLN A 97 -34.55 15.24 -16.61
N PHE A 98 -34.98 16.29 -15.91
CA PHE A 98 -34.20 17.51 -15.74
C PHE A 98 -32.89 17.25 -15.00
N TYR A 99 -32.95 16.50 -13.90
CA TYR A 99 -31.75 16.12 -13.16
C TYR A 99 -30.79 15.28 -14.03
N MET A 100 -31.33 14.34 -14.81
CA MET A 100 -30.53 13.58 -15.77
C MET A 100 -29.90 14.48 -16.84
N ALA A 101 -30.65 15.43 -17.40
CA ALA A 101 -30.14 16.38 -18.39
C ALA A 101 -28.97 17.20 -17.82
N LEU A 102 -29.14 17.74 -16.60
CA LEU A 102 -28.05 18.41 -15.89
C LEU A 102 -26.85 17.48 -15.71
N ALA A 103 -27.04 16.30 -15.12
CA ALA A 103 -25.92 15.38 -14.89
C ALA A 103 -25.22 14.98 -16.20
N ARG A 104 -25.96 14.81 -17.30
CA ARG A 104 -25.41 14.55 -18.65
C ARG A 104 -24.60 15.70 -19.20
N THR A 105 -25.02 16.95 -18.99
CA THR A 105 -24.27 18.12 -19.43
C THR A 105 -22.90 18.16 -18.77
N PHE A 106 -22.82 17.86 -17.48
CA PHE A 106 -21.55 17.87 -16.74
C PHE A 106 -20.70 16.62 -16.99
N ASN A 107 -21.30 15.48 -17.35
CA ASN A 107 -20.62 14.19 -17.45
C ASN A 107 -19.34 14.16 -18.33
N PRO A 108 -19.27 14.78 -19.53
CA PRO A 108 -18.04 14.81 -20.32
C PRO A 108 -16.91 15.58 -19.62
N PHE A 109 -17.24 16.70 -18.97
CA PHE A 109 -16.29 17.48 -18.19
C PHE A 109 -15.81 16.66 -17.00
N LEU A 110 -16.73 16.07 -16.23
CA LEU A 110 -16.39 15.21 -15.09
C LEU A 110 -15.47 14.06 -15.53
N LYS A 111 -15.82 13.33 -16.59
CA LYS A 111 -15.00 12.22 -17.10
C LYS A 111 -13.60 12.64 -17.52
N LYS A 112 -13.46 13.82 -18.16
CA LYS A 112 -12.15 14.35 -18.56
C LYS A 112 -11.26 14.63 -17.36
N TYR A 113 -11.85 15.13 -16.27
CA TYR A 113 -11.16 15.49 -15.03
C TYR A 113 -11.19 14.40 -13.95
N GLN A 114 -11.68 13.20 -14.28
CA GLN A 114 -11.71 12.01 -13.42
C GLN A 114 -10.73 10.94 -13.94
N THR A 115 -9.59 11.36 -14.48
CA THR A 115 -8.53 10.48 -14.97
C THR A 115 -7.23 10.74 -14.21
N ASP A 116 -6.31 9.77 -14.23
CA ASP A 116 -4.97 9.90 -13.66
C ASP A 116 -4.02 10.73 -14.56
N GLU A 117 -4.54 11.24 -15.69
CA GLU A 117 -3.78 12.09 -16.60
C GLU A 117 -3.58 13.50 -15.99
N PRO A 118 -2.47 14.19 -16.29
CA PRO A 118 -2.15 15.52 -15.77
C PRO A 118 -3.01 16.65 -16.40
N VAL A 119 -4.33 16.47 -16.45
CA VAL A 119 -5.28 17.35 -17.11
C VAL A 119 -5.58 18.64 -16.33
N MET A 120 -5.12 18.72 -15.08
CA MET A 120 -5.32 19.87 -14.18
C MET A 120 -4.88 21.21 -14.80
N LEU A 121 -3.82 21.20 -15.62
CA LEU A 121 -3.33 22.38 -16.34
C LEU A 121 -4.37 22.98 -17.30
N PHE A 122 -5.30 22.16 -17.79
CA PHE A 122 -6.36 22.58 -18.72
C PHE A 122 -7.66 22.97 -18.01
N LEU A 123 -7.76 22.73 -16.68
CA LEU A 123 -9.00 22.89 -15.90
C LEU A 123 -9.62 24.28 -16.06
N CYS A 124 -8.81 25.32 -15.95
CA CYS A 124 -9.29 26.70 -16.03
C CYS A 124 -9.84 27.05 -17.42
N LYS A 125 -9.14 26.60 -18.48
CA LYS A 125 -9.53 26.84 -19.87
C LYS A 125 -10.82 26.08 -20.19
N ASP A 126 -10.83 24.78 -19.91
CA ASP A 126 -11.98 23.92 -20.20
C ASP A 126 -13.20 24.33 -19.37
N LEU A 127 -13.00 24.77 -18.13
CA LEU A 127 -14.10 25.28 -17.32
C LEU A 127 -14.67 26.57 -17.91
N ALA A 128 -13.83 27.49 -18.38
CA ALA A 128 -14.30 28.71 -19.03
C ALA A 128 -15.09 28.38 -20.30
N GLU A 129 -14.58 27.47 -21.14
CA GLU A 129 -15.26 26.97 -22.35
C GLU A 129 -16.57 26.24 -22.02
N PHE A 130 -16.57 25.41 -20.98
CA PHE A 130 -17.76 24.71 -20.49
C PHE A 130 -18.82 25.67 -19.93
N ILE A 131 -18.41 26.70 -19.19
CA ILE A 131 -19.32 27.75 -18.71
C ILE A 131 -19.87 28.56 -19.89
N MET A 132 -19.05 28.87 -20.90
CA MET A 132 -19.50 29.58 -22.09
C MET A 132 -20.48 28.76 -22.94
N SER A 133 -20.27 27.45 -23.06
CA SER A 133 -21.20 26.56 -23.78
C SER A 133 -22.52 26.33 -23.03
N THR A 134 -22.48 26.30 -21.70
CA THR A 134 -23.69 26.15 -20.86
C THR A 134 -24.54 27.43 -20.77
N LYS A 135 -23.99 28.62 -21.06
CA LYS A 135 -24.77 29.87 -21.23
C LYS A 135 -25.83 29.78 -22.34
N GLY A 136 -25.68 28.89 -23.31
CA GLY A 136 -26.71 28.63 -24.34
C GLY A 136 -27.96 27.92 -23.80
N VAL A 137 -27.87 27.27 -22.63
CA VAL A 137 -28.95 26.47 -22.02
C VAL A 137 -29.92 27.36 -21.20
N GLU A 138 -29.61 28.65 -21.03
CA GLU A 138 -30.44 29.60 -20.25
C GLU A 138 -31.84 29.86 -20.81
N ARG A 139 -32.08 29.60 -22.11
CA ARG A 139 -33.32 30.03 -22.79
C ARG A 139 -34.53 29.11 -22.65
N MET A 140 -34.40 27.90 -22.10
CA MET A 140 -35.50 26.90 -22.14
C MET A 140 -36.08 26.50 -20.77
N ALA A 141 -35.73 27.21 -19.69
CA ALA A 141 -36.21 26.87 -18.33
C ALA A 141 -36.64 28.11 -17.53
N LEU A 142 -37.48 28.96 -18.13
CA LEU A 142 -37.87 30.25 -17.55
C LEU A 142 -38.79 30.15 -16.33
N ASP A 143 -39.44 29.01 -16.04
CA ASP A 143 -40.39 28.91 -14.93
C ASP A 143 -39.92 28.09 -13.71
N PHE A 144 -38.69 27.56 -13.71
CA PHE A 144 -38.15 26.80 -12.58
C PHE A 144 -36.84 27.38 -12.02
N ARG A 145 -36.58 28.66 -12.35
CA ARG A 145 -35.22 29.24 -12.40
C ARG A 145 -34.78 30.05 -11.17
N SER A 146 -35.58 30.24 -10.12
CA SER A 146 -35.21 31.24 -9.11
C SER A 146 -34.20 30.76 -8.06
N ASP A 147 -34.19 29.47 -7.66
CA ASP A 147 -33.39 29.08 -6.48
C ASP A 147 -32.17 28.21 -6.81
N CYS A 148 -32.34 27.19 -7.66
CA CYS A 148 -31.24 26.31 -8.07
C CYS A 148 -30.32 27.00 -9.10
N MET A 149 -30.89 27.78 -10.02
CA MET A 149 -30.10 28.59 -10.93
C MET A 149 -29.55 29.84 -10.26
N GLN A 150 -30.16 30.39 -9.21
CA GLN A 150 -29.49 31.43 -8.41
C GLN A 150 -28.34 30.82 -7.60
N GLY A 151 -28.45 29.60 -7.09
CA GLY A 151 -27.33 28.89 -6.46
C GLY A 151 -26.19 28.61 -7.43
N LEU A 152 -26.48 28.03 -8.60
CA LEU A 152 -25.49 27.79 -9.65
C LEU A 152 -24.97 29.08 -10.26
N SER A 153 -25.79 30.10 -10.51
CA SER A 153 -25.36 31.42 -10.95
C SER A 153 -24.58 32.16 -9.87
N ASN A 154 -24.86 31.97 -8.59
CA ASN A 154 -24.06 32.51 -7.49
C ASN A 154 -22.73 31.77 -7.38
N ILE A 155 -22.69 30.46 -7.63
CA ILE A 155 -21.46 29.68 -7.70
C ILE A 155 -20.68 30.10 -8.93
N VAL A 156 -21.24 30.12 -10.13
CA VAL A 156 -20.67 30.57 -11.41
C VAL A 156 -20.24 32.02 -11.36
N ARG A 157 -20.99 32.90 -10.70
CA ARG A 157 -20.65 34.31 -10.47
C ARG A 157 -19.55 34.46 -9.43
N LYS A 158 -19.59 33.75 -8.29
CA LYS A 158 -18.45 33.68 -7.37
C LYS A 158 -17.23 33.05 -8.03
N VAL A 159 -17.45 32.15 -8.99
CA VAL A 159 -16.44 31.47 -9.79
C VAL A 159 -15.82 32.41 -10.82
N GLN A 160 -16.60 33.32 -11.40
CA GLN A 160 -16.16 34.37 -12.31
C GLN A 160 -15.57 35.60 -11.58
N GLU A 161 -16.08 35.94 -10.39
CA GLU A 161 -15.65 37.05 -9.53
C GLU A 161 -14.38 36.70 -8.76
N LYS A 162 -14.25 35.45 -8.28
CA LYS A 162 -13.01 34.89 -7.71
C LYS A 162 -12.20 34.06 -8.71
N SER A 163 -12.53 34.17 -10.00
CA SER A 163 -11.73 33.53 -11.03
C SER A 163 -10.32 34.12 -10.98
N PRO A 164 -9.27 33.30 -10.85
CA PRO A 164 -7.90 33.78 -11.01
C PRO A 164 -7.67 34.36 -12.40
N LEU A 165 -8.55 34.06 -13.37
CA LEU A 165 -8.52 34.58 -14.73
C LEU A 165 -8.85 36.09 -14.82
N LYS A 166 -9.28 36.74 -13.73
CA LYS A 166 -9.39 38.21 -13.64
C LYS A 166 -8.24 38.87 -12.88
N TYR A 167 -7.28 38.10 -12.38
CA TYR A 167 -6.22 38.62 -11.53
C TYR A 167 -4.85 38.59 -12.21
N PRO A 168 -4.10 39.71 -12.15
CA PRO A 168 -2.66 39.74 -12.40
C PRO A 168 -1.88 38.66 -11.64
N MET A 169 -2.42 38.10 -10.56
CA MET A 169 -1.83 36.99 -9.80
C MET A 169 -1.70 35.67 -10.58
N PHE A 170 -2.58 35.35 -11.54
CA PHE A 170 -2.48 34.09 -12.30
C PHE A 170 -1.49 34.21 -13.46
N GLU A 171 -1.43 35.37 -14.12
CA GLU A 171 -0.31 35.70 -15.01
C GLU A 171 1.00 35.77 -14.24
N ALA A 172 1.01 36.35 -13.03
CA ALA A 172 2.19 36.33 -12.15
C ALA A 172 2.57 34.91 -11.74
N PHE A 173 1.63 34.01 -11.44
CA PHE A 173 1.92 32.59 -11.18
C PHE A 173 2.57 31.92 -12.40
N LEU A 174 1.94 32.03 -13.57
CA LEU A 174 2.47 31.46 -14.82
C LEU A 174 3.74 32.16 -15.32
N SER A 175 4.12 33.33 -14.81
CA SER A 175 5.32 34.08 -15.23
C SER A 175 6.45 34.13 -14.20
N LEU A 176 6.17 34.03 -12.89
CA LEU A 176 7.15 33.97 -11.80
C LEU A 176 7.38 32.53 -11.32
N GLU A 177 6.32 31.80 -10.95
CA GLU A 177 6.46 30.46 -10.34
C GLU A 177 6.87 29.40 -11.38
N SER A 178 6.44 29.57 -12.63
CA SER A 178 6.90 28.73 -13.76
C SER A 178 8.40 28.87 -14.08
N ARG A 179 9.05 29.94 -13.60
CA ARG A 179 10.48 30.20 -13.76
C ARG A 179 11.30 29.75 -12.54
N SER A 180 10.64 29.29 -11.47
CA SER A 180 11.35 28.76 -10.31
C SER A 180 12.11 27.48 -10.71
N GLU A 181 13.29 27.28 -10.11
CA GLU A 181 14.09 26.07 -10.35
C GLU A 181 13.29 24.80 -10.00
N GLU A 182 12.39 24.87 -9.03
CA GLU A 182 11.52 23.77 -8.60
C GLU A 182 10.46 23.39 -9.65
N PHE A 183 9.97 24.36 -10.44
CA PHE A 183 9.06 24.14 -11.56
C PHE A 183 9.80 23.63 -12.80
N LEU A 184 10.99 24.17 -13.07
CA LEU A 184 11.85 23.75 -14.19
C LEU A 184 12.48 22.37 -13.97
N SER A 185 12.70 21.98 -12.71
CA SER A 185 13.24 20.66 -12.32
C SER A 185 12.18 19.66 -11.85
N PHE A 186 10.90 19.93 -12.14
CA PHE A 186 9.78 19.05 -11.75
C PHE A 186 10.07 17.59 -12.15
N PRO A 187 10.15 16.65 -11.20
CA PRO A 187 10.46 15.25 -11.49
C PRO A 187 9.18 14.45 -11.75
N PRO A 188 8.77 14.25 -13.02
CA PRO A 188 7.45 13.72 -13.36
C PRO A 188 7.27 12.25 -12.98
N MET A 189 8.37 11.54 -12.68
CA MET A 189 8.38 10.14 -12.24
C MET A 189 8.41 9.98 -10.71
N GLN A 190 8.60 11.07 -9.96
CA GLN A 190 8.73 11.04 -8.49
C GLN A 190 7.62 11.80 -7.78
N LYS A 191 7.05 12.83 -8.42
CA LYS A 191 5.97 13.64 -7.84
C LYS A 191 4.87 13.82 -8.87
N MET A 192 3.63 13.50 -8.50
CA MET A 192 2.50 13.73 -9.39
C MET A 192 2.27 15.25 -9.55
N LEU A 193 1.89 15.65 -10.77
CA LEU A 193 1.77 17.05 -11.16
C LEU A 193 0.71 17.80 -10.34
N ASP A 194 -0.39 17.15 -10.01
CA ASP A 194 -1.46 17.64 -9.15
C ASP A 194 -1.00 17.90 -7.71
N ILE A 195 -0.20 17.01 -7.11
CA ILE A 195 0.41 17.22 -5.78
C ILE A 195 1.39 18.39 -5.84
N PHE A 196 2.21 18.42 -6.88
CA PHE A 196 3.15 19.51 -7.14
C PHE A 196 2.40 20.84 -7.24
N LEU A 197 1.42 20.97 -8.14
CA LEU A 197 0.61 22.19 -8.29
C LEU A 197 -0.19 22.55 -7.03
N CYS A 198 -0.63 21.57 -6.24
CA CYS A 198 -1.28 21.81 -4.94
C CYS A 198 -0.34 22.55 -3.97
N ASP A 199 0.93 22.17 -3.88
CA ASP A 199 1.89 22.84 -3.00
C ASP A 199 2.12 24.31 -3.39
N PHE A 200 2.10 24.58 -4.70
CA PHE A 200 2.27 25.91 -5.29
C PHE A 200 1.00 26.77 -5.31
N LEU A 201 -0.19 26.16 -5.25
CA LEU A 201 -1.46 26.89 -5.27
C LEU A 201 -2.04 27.09 -3.85
N SER A 202 -1.86 26.13 -2.96
CA SER A 202 -2.52 26.09 -1.65
C SER A 202 -2.02 27.16 -0.67
N LYS A 203 -0.72 27.45 -0.67
CA LYS A 203 -0.10 28.43 0.24
C LYS A 203 -0.09 29.86 -0.30
N PRO A 204 0.31 30.12 -1.56
CA PRO A 204 0.46 31.50 -2.05
C PRO A 204 -0.88 32.11 -2.51
N TYR A 205 -1.85 31.27 -2.91
CA TYR A 205 -3.12 31.73 -3.48
C TYR A 205 -4.33 31.04 -2.81
N PRO A 206 -4.61 31.32 -1.53
CA PRO A 206 -5.62 30.60 -0.73
C PRO A 206 -7.06 30.76 -1.25
N GLU A 207 -7.41 31.91 -1.83
CA GLU A 207 -8.74 32.13 -2.41
C GLU A 207 -8.96 31.34 -3.70
N LEU A 208 -7.92 31.28 -4.55
CA LEU A 208 -7.87 30.47 -5.75
C LEU A 208 -7.92 28.98 -5.40
N TRP A 209 -7.14 28.57 -4.40
CA TRP A 209 -7.16 27.21 -3.88
C TRP A 209 -8.55 26.79 -3.39
N ALA A 210 -9.21 27.61 -2.57
CA ALA A 210 -10.57 27.34 -2.09
C ALA A 210 -11.61 27.24 -3.22
N PHE A 211 -11.40 27.98 -4.31
CA PHE A 211 -12.20 27.91 -5.52
C PHE A 211 -11.94 26.61 -6.29
N CYS A 212 -10.68 26.27 -6.55
CA CYS A 212 -10.28 25.01 -7.21
C CYS A 212 -10.76 23.80 -6.43
N GLN A 213 -10.68 23.84 -5.09
CA GLN A 213 -11.23 22.81 -4.21
C GLN A 213 -12.75 22.66 -4.39
N LYS A 214 -13.54 23.75 -4.37
CA LYS A 214 -15.00 23.65 -4.58
C LYS A 214 -15.35 23.09 -5.95
N LEU A 215 -14.58 23.46 -6.98
CA LEU A 215 -14.77 23.00 -8.35
C LEU A 215 -14.38 21.51 -8.51
N LEU A 216 -13.24 21.11 -7.94
CA LEU A 216 -12.76 19.73 -7.95
C LEU A 216 -13.57 18.83 -7.01
N ILE A 217 -14.14 19.32 -5.92
CA ILE A 217 -15.10 18.58 -5.09
C ILE A 217 -16.37 18.25 -5.89
N LEU A 218 -16.79 19.16 -6.78
CA LEU A 218 -17.87 18.89 -7.73
C LEU A 218 -17.43 17.93 -8.86
N SER A 219 -16.12 17.79 -9.12
CA SER A 219 -15.59 16.96 -10.22
C SER A 219 -15.03 15.60 -9.83
N HIS A 220 -14.56 15.40 -8.60
CA HIS A 220 -13.77 14.23 -8.23
C HIS A 220 -14.44 13.28 -7.25
N GLY A 221 -15.54 13.67 -6.60
CA GLY A 221 -16.25 12.75 -5.71
C GLY A 221 -15.35 12.09 -4.66
N GLN A 222 -14.27 12.75 -4.28
CA GLN A 222 -13.29 12.20 -3.35
C GLN A 222 -13.40 12.91 -2.01
N ALA A 223 -13.65 12.14 -0.95
CA ALA A 223 -13.47 12.57 0.45
C ALA A 223 -11.99 12.91 0.81
N PHE A 224 -11.13 12.99 -0.21
CA PHE A 224 -9.69 13.15 -0.23
C PHE A 224 -9.29 14.61 -0.48
N VAL A 225 -10.01 15.31 -1.35
CA VAL A 225 -9.86 16.76 -1.55
C VAL A 225 -10.36 17.52 -0.32
N GLU A 226 -11.38 16.99 0.37
CA GLU A 226 -11.90 17.54 1.63
C GLU A 226 -10.95 17.35 2.83
N ARG A 227 -9.94 16.46 2.74
CA ARG A 227 -9.03 16.10 3.84
C ARG A 227 -7.55 16.36 3.56
N GLY A 228 -7.23 17.08 2.48
CA GLY A 228 -5.85 17.28 2.01
C GLY A 228 -5.32 16.02 1.34
N PHE A 229 -4.85 16.17 0.10
CA PHE A 229 -4.28 15.12 -0.75
C PHE A 229 -3.40 14.16 0.05
N SER A 230 -3.90 12.97 0.37
CA SER A 230 -3.12 11.92 1.02
C SER A 230 -2.88 10.79 0.02
N VAL A 231 -2.17 11.11 -1.07
CA VAL A 231 -1.76 10.09 -2.06
C VAL A 231 -1.18 8.88 -1.32
N ASN A 232 -1.85 7.75 -1.52
CA ASN A 232 -1.39 6.40 -1.20
C ASN A 232 -1.29 5.95 0.25
N LYS A 233 -2.31 6.11 1.10
CA LYS A 233 -2.31 5.28 2.33
C LYS A 233 -2.25 3.78 2.00
N GLN A 234 -3.02 3.27 1.03
CA GLN A 234 -3.06 1.83 0.77
C GLN A 234 -1.84 1.30 -0.01
N GLU A 235 -1.40 2.00 -1.06
CA GLU A 235 -0.21 1.60 -1.83
C GLU A 235 1.10 1.87 -1.11
N LEU A 236 1.20 2.94 -0.30
CA LEU A 236 2.36 3.19 0.55
C LEU A 236 2.38 2.20 1.71
N LEU A 237 1.23 1.83 2.31
CA LEU A 237 1.18 0.74 3.28
C LEU A 237 1.58 -0.61 2.66
N ASN A 238 1.17 -0.90 1.42
CA ASN A 238 1.56 -2.12 0.72
C ASN A 238 3.05 -2.13 0.33
N SER A 239 3.59 -0.99 -0.09
CA SER A 239 5.02 -0.80 -0.40
C SER A 239 5.88 -0.87 0.86
N VAL A 240 5.47 -0.22 1.95
CA VAL A 240 6.13 -0.25 3.26
C VAL A 240 6.02 -1.65 3.89
N ALA A 241 4.88 -2.34 3.75
CA ALA A 241 4.74 -3.73 4.18
C ALA A 241 5.66 -4.66 3.38
N SER A 242 5.76 -4.46 2.06
CA SER A 242 6.65 -5.22 1.19
C SER A 242 8.13 -4.95 1.50
N ALA A 243 8.50 -3.68 1.73
CA ALA A 243 9.86 -3.28 2.13
C ALA A 243 10.23 -3.83 3.51
N ARG A 244 9.30 -3.79 4.48
CA ARG A 244 9.48 -4.37 5.82
C ARG A 244 9.63 -5.89 5.76
N SER A 245 8.86 -6.56 4.91
CA SER A 245 8.99 -8.02 4.70
C SER A 245 10.37 -8.38 4.12
N ARG A 246 10.80 -7.67 3.06
CA ARG A 246 12.15 -7.84 2.47
C ARG A 246 13.27 -7.58 3.48
N TYR A 247 13.13 -6.53 4.30
CA TYR A 247 14.13 -6.21 5.33
C TYR A 247 14.19 -7.26 6.44
N ARG A 248 13.04 -7.80 6.90
CA ARG A 248 13.02 -8.92 7.85
C ARG A 248 13.73 -10.16 7.29
N VAL A 249 13.44 -10.52 6.03
CA VAL A 249 14.09 -11.65 5.36
C VAL A 249 15.61 -11.42 5.26
N HIS A 250 16.04 -10.21 4.87
CA HIS A 250 17.46 -9.85 4.83
C HIS A 250 18.13 -9.94 6.21
N LEU A 251 17.49 -9.41 7.26
CA LEU A 251 18.01 -9.53 8.64
C LEU A 251 18.13 -10.99 9.10
N ASP A 252 17.15 -11.84 8.76
CA ASP A 252 17.22 -13.27 9.09
C ASP A 252 18.29 -14.00 8.27
N GLN A 253 18.51 -13.62 7.00
CA GLN A 253 19.62 -14.11 6.18
C GLN A 253 20.98 -13.70 6.77
N GLU A 254 21.16 -12.44 7.15
CA GLU A 254 22.38 -11.94 7.78
C GLU A 254 22.65 -12.62 9.13
N ARG A 255 21.61 -12.86 9.94
CA ARG A 255 21.73 -13.64 11.19
C ARG A 255 22.14 -15.09 10.91
N ARG A 256 21.57 -15.73 9.88
CA ARG A 256 21.95 -17.10 9.47
C ARG A 256 23.39 -17.13 8.95
N LYS A 257 23.80 -16.14 8.16
CA LYS A 257 25.14 -16.01 7.63
C LYS A 257 26.16 -15.85 8.75
N LYS A 258 25.94 -14.92 9.70
CA LYS A 258 26.79 -14.76 10.89
C LYS A 258 26.86 -16.03 11.74
N LYS A 259 25.75 -16.76 11.94
CA LYS A 259 25.76 -18.05 12.64
C LYS A 259 26.56 -19.12 11.88
N SER A 260 26.44 -19.16 10.56
CA SER A 260 27.20 -20.08 9.70
C SER A 260 28.69 -19.75 9.69
N GLU A 261 29.05 -18.47 9.58
CA GLU A 261 30.42 -17.97 9.65
C GLU A 261 31.04 -18.27 11.02
N ALA A 262 30.32 -18.00 12.11
CA ALA A 262 30.79 -18.34 13.46
C ALA A 262 30.94 -19.85 13.66
N ARG A 263 30.04 -20.67 13.11
CA ARG A 263 30.17 -22.14 13.14
C ARG A 263 31.36 -22.60 12.29
N GLY A 264 31.56 -22.00 11.12
CA GLY A 264 32.70 -22.27 10.23
C GLY A 264 34.04 -21.88 10.87
N GLN A 265 34.11 -20.72 11.52
CA GLN A 265 35.29 -20.28 12.28
C GLN A 265 35.59 -21.22 13.45
N LYS A 266 34.57 -21.64 14.22
CA LYS A 266 34.75 -22.62 15.30
C LYS A 266 35.24 -23.97 14.78
N ARG A 267 34.69 -24.45 13.66
CA ARG A 267 35.11 -25.69 13.02
C ARG A 267 36.55 -25.60 12.52
N LYS A 268 36.91 -24.51 11.84
CA LYS A 268 38.27 -24.24 11.37
C LYS A 268 39.27 -24.18 12.53
N ALA A 269 38.95 -23.44 13.61
CA ALA A 269 39.80 -23.39 14.79
C ALA A 269 40.00 -24.76 15.45
N ALA A 270 38.98 -25.61 15.45
CA ALA A 270 39.08 -26.99 15.94
C ALA A 270 39.89 -27.90 15.01
N GLU A 271 39.80 -27.71 13.69
CA GLU A 271 40.63 -28.39 12.69
C GLU A 271 42.11 -27.98 12.81
N ASP A 272 42.40 -26.68 12.93
CA ASP A 272 43.75 -26.14 13.15
C ASP A 272 44.36 -26.68 14.46
N TYR A 273 43.57 -26.72 15.54
CA TYR A 273 44.02 -27.28 16.82
C TYR A 273 44.32 -28.78 16.73
N LEU A 274 43.50 -29.54 15.99
CA LEU A 274 43.75 -30.96 15.76
C LEU A 274 45.04 -31.19 14.96
N GLU A 275 45.32 -30.32 13.99
CA GLU A 275 46.57 -30.37 13.21
C GLU A 275 47.79 -30.07 14.08
N GLU A 276 47.70 -29.09 14.98
CA GLU A 276 48.74 -28.77 15.96
C GLU A 276 49.02 -29.97 16.89
N LEU A 277 47.97 -30.65 17.39
CA LEU A 277 48.12 -31.86 18.20
C LEU A 277 48.79 -33.01 17.42
N LYS A 278 48.44 -33.21 16.15
CA LYS A 278 49.09 -34.21 15.29
C LYS A 278 50.56 -33.89 15.03
N LYS A 279 50.88 -32.62 14.83
CA LYS A 279 52.27 -32.15 14.68
C LYS A 279 53.07 -32.40 15.96
N ARG A 280 52.51 -32.06 17.12
CA ARG A 280 53.11 -32.31 18.43
C ARG A 280 53.34 -33.80 18.69
N LYS A 281 52.37 -34.66 18.34
CA LYS A 281 52.51 -36.12 18.38
C LYS A 281 53.71 -36.58 17.53
N LYS A 282 53.81 -36.12 16.28
CA LYS A 282 54.92 -36.47 15.38
C LYS A 282 56.29 -36.05 15.95
N THR A 283 56.39 -34.87 16.54
CA THR A 283 57.64 -34.39 17.18
C THR A 283 58.04 -35.24 18.38
N ILE A 284 57.07 -35.65 19.22
CA ILE A 284 57.35 -36.50 20.38
C ILE A 284 57.73 -37.92 19.93
N LEU A 285 57.07 -38.48 18.91
CA LEU A 285 57.40 -39.77 18.31
C LEU A 285 58.84 -39.81 17.77
N VAL A 286 59.28 -38.74 17.09
CA VAL A 286 60.69 -38.61 16.63
C VAL A 286 61.68 -38.68 17.81
N SER A 287 61.25 -38.32 19.02
CA SER A 287 62.08 -38.42 20.22
C SER A 287 62.12 -39.79 20.89
N GLU A 288 61.46 -40.81 20.33
CA GLU A 288 61.62 -42.23 20.73
C GLU A 288 63.05 -42.76 20.50
N GLY A 289 63.89 -42.02 19.76
CA GLY A 289 65.34 -42.26 19.69
C GLY A 289 66.02 -42.28 21.06
N LEU A 290 65.43 -41.64 22.07
CA LEU A 290 65.91 -41.66 23.46
C LEU A 290 65.93 -43.07 24.08
N ALA A 291 65.03 -43.98 23.67
CA ALA A 291 65.06 -45.37 24.13
C ALA A 291 66.28 -46.11 23.56
N ARG A 292 66.54 -45.93 22.26
CA ARG A 292 67.73 -46.50 21.60
C ARG A 292 69.02 -45.95 22.20
N ASP A 293 69.04 -44.65 22.51
CA ASP A 293 70.18 -44.01 23.17
C ASP A 293 70.38 -44.55 24.60
N ALA A 294 69.29 -44.75 25.35
CA ALA A 294 69.35 -45.31 26.69
C ALA A 294 69.84 -46.76 26.71
N ASP A 295 69.47 -47.57 25.72
CA ASP A 295 69.90 -48.96 25.58
C ASP A 295 71.39 -49.03 25.17
N ARG A 296 71.83 -48.17 24.25
CA ARG A 296 73.26 -48.04 23.90
C ARG A 296 74.11 -47.68 25.12
N PHE A 297 73.69 -46.71 25.93
CA PHE A 297 74.43 -46.36 27.16
C PHE A 297 74.39 -47.48 28.21
N ALA A 298 73.35 -48.31 28.24
CA ALA A 298 73.28 -49.47 29.13
C ALA A 298 74.25 -50.58 28.67
N GLU A 299 74.32 -50.86 27.37
CA GLU A 299 75.27 -51.81 26.79
C GLU A 299 76.73 -51.35 26.99
N GLU A 300 77.02 -50.07 26.74
CA GLU A 300 78.35 -49.48 26.97
C GLU A 300 78.80 -49.57 28.43
N ALA A 301 77.86 -49.58 29.39
CA ALA A 301 78.17 -49.69 30.82
C ALA A 301 78.65 -51.10 31.22
N VAL A 302 78.23 -52.16 30.51
CA VAL A 302 78.58 -53.57 30.83
C VAL A 302 80.08 -53.82 30.75
N GLY A 303 80.79 -53.11 29.87
CA GLY A 303 82.24 -53.25 29.67
C GLY A 303 83.12 -52.28 30.47
N LYS A 304 82.56 -51.52 31.43
CA LYS A 304 83.26 -50.46 32.18
C LYS A 304 83.14 -50.70 33.70
N ALA A 305 84.14 -50.29 34.48
CA ALA A 305 84.16 -50.44 35.94
C ALA A 305 84.35 -49.09 36.66
N GLY A 306 83.91 -49.00 37.92
CA GLY A 306 84.12 -47.81 38.77
C GLY A 306 83.22 -46.62 38.41
N SER A 307 83.77 -45.39 38.48
CA SER A 307 83.01 -44.14 38.29
C SER A 307 82.38 -44.01 36.90
N LYS A 308 83.03 -44.54 35.86
CA LYS A 308 82.55 -44.46 34.46
C LYS A 308 81.31 -45.32 34.22
N MET A 309 81.22 -46.47 34.90
CA MET A 309 80.02 -47.31 34.90
C MET A 309 78.83 -46.55 35.51
N ALA A 310 79.02 -45.98 36.70
CA ALA A 310 77.98 -45.22 37.40
C ALA A 310 77.48 -44.00 36.59
N GLU A 311 78.38 -43.30 35.89
CA GLU A 311 78.03 -42.19 35.00
C GLU A 311 77.12 -42.64 33.84
N LEU A 312 77.47 -43.73 33.15
CA LEU A 312 76.69 -44.27 32.03
C LEU A 312 75.34 -44.83 32.48
N THR A 313 75.31 -45.52 33.63
CA THR A 313 74.05 -45.99 34.25
C THR A 313 73.14 -44.84 34.64
N SER A 314 73.70 -43.75 35.19
CA SER A 314 72.95 -42.54 35.51
C SER A 314 72.35 -41.89 34.26
N LYS A 315 73.15 -41.73 33.19
CA LYS A 315 72.68 -41.21 31.89
C LYS A 315 71.57 -42.08 31.29
N SER A 316 71.73 -43.40 31.30
CA SER A 316 70.70 -44.35 30.84
C SER A 316 69.40 -44.20 31.65
N ASN A 317 69.49 -44.11 32.98
CA ASN A 317 68.32 -43.94 33.85
C ASN A 317 67.60 -42.60 33.65
N ILE A 318 68.35 -41.50 33.42
CA ILE A 318 67.77 -40.18 33.11
C ILE A 318 67.00 -40.24 31.78
N LEU A 319 67.58 -40.86 30.74
CA LEU A 319 66.92 -41.02 29.44
C LEU A 319 65.70 -41.93 29.52
N ARG A 320 65.75 -43.02 30.30
CA ARG A 320 64.60 -43.90 30.55
C ARG A 320 63.46 -43.17 31.28
N ARG A 321 63.79 -42.34 32.26
CA ARG A 321 62.79 -41.49 32.96
C ARG A 321 62.15 -40.50 32.00
N GLY A 322 62.95 -39.77 31.22
CA GLY A 322 62.44 -38.84 30.22
C GLY A 322 61.63 -39.51 29.11
N CYS A 323 61.98 -40.73 28.70
CA CYS A 323 61.20 -41.54 27.76
C CYS A 323 59.83 -41.90 28.35
N LYS A 324 59.79 -42.35 29.61
CA LYS A 324 58.54 -42.67 30.32
C LYS A 324 57.62 -41.47 30.44
N GLU A 325 58.17 -40.29 30.76
CA GLU A 325 57.40 -39.04 30.84
C GLU A 325 56.82 -38.65 29.47
N LYS A 326 57.60 -38.77 28.39
CA LYS A 326 57.14 -38.48 27.03
C LYS A 326 56.08 -39.45 26.51
N LEU A 327 56.20 -40.74 26.84
CA LEU A 327 55.19 -41.75 26.51
C LEU A 327 53.87 -41.46 27.22
N ALA A 328 53.91 -41.07 28.49
CA ALA A 328 52.71 -40.66 29.24
C ALA A 328 52.02 -39.44 28.59
N VAL A 329 52.80 -38.45 28.14
CA VAL A 329 52.29 -37.29 27.40
C VAL A 329 51.71 -37.69 26.04
N LEU A 330 52.33 -38.65 25.33
CA LEU A 330 51.87 -39.14 24.04
C LEU A 330 50.51 -39.84 24.16
N GLU A 331 50.32 -40.65 25.20
CA GLU A 331 49.04 -41.32 25.47
C GLU A 331 47.90 -40.31 25.73
N ILE A 332 48.20 -39.22 26.43
CA ILE A 332 47.24 -38.12 26.67
C ILE A 332 46.88 -37.43 25.34
N ILE A 333 47.89 -37.09 24.52
CA ILE A 333 47.68 -36.44 23.21
C ILE A 333 46.88 -37.35 22.25
N GLU A 334 47.13 -38.66 22.25
CA GLU A 334 46.37 -39.60 21.43
C GLU A 334 44.90 -39.66 21.82
N LYS A 335 44.60 -39.71 23.13
CA LYS A 335 43.23 -39.65 23.64
C LYS A 335 42.54 -38.34 23.23
N GLU A 336 43.24 -37.21 23.32
CA GLU A 336 42.72 -35.90 22.89
C GLU A 336 42.47 -35.82 21.37
N ILE A 337 43.35 -36.38 20.54
CA ILE A 337 43.17 -36.43 19.08
C ILE A 337 41.94 -37.27 18.72
N VAL A 338 41.75 -38.42 19.35
CA VAL A 338 40.58 -39.28 19.11
C VAL A 338 39.30 -38.58 19.55
N ALA A 339 39.30 -37.97 20.74
CA ALA A 339 38.15 -37.23 21.26
C ALA A 339 37.76 -36.05 20.36
N LYS A 340 38.73 -35.21 19.98
CA LYS A 340 38.48 -34.05 19.09
C LYS A 340 38.13 -34.46 17.67
N GLY A 341 38.71 -35.54 17.16
CA GLY A 341 38.34 -36.12 15.86
C GLY A 341 36.92 -36.66 15.82
N ALA A 342 36.43 -37.25 16.92
CA ALA A 342 35.04 -37.69 17.04
C ALA A 342 34.06 -36.51 17.16
N GLU A 343 34.46 -35.44 17.84
CA GLU A 343 33.69 -34.21 17.98
C GLU A 343 33.47 -33.50 16.63
N LEU A 344 34.47 -33.49 15.75
CA LEU A 344 34.40 -32.88 14.41
C LEU A 344 33.57 -33.67 13.38
N ARG A 345 33.30 -34.97 13.64
CA ARG A 345 32.49 -35.82 12.76
C ARG A 345 30.98 -35.75 13.06
N ARG A 346 30.59 -35.19 14.21
CA ARG A 346 29.20 -34.93 14.60
C ARG A 346 28.78 -33.55 14.10
#